data_AF-A0A9E3QX96-F1
#
_entry.id   AF-A0A9E3QX96-F1
#
_cell.length_a   1.000
_cell.length_b   1.000
_cell.length_c   1.000
_cell.angle_alpha   90.00
_cell.angle_beta   90.00
_cell.angle_gamma   90.00
#
_symmetry.space_group_name_H-M   'P 1'
#
loop_
_entity.id
_entity.type
_entity.pdbx_description
1 polymer ?
#
loop_
_entity_poly.entity_id
_entity_poly.type
_entity_poly.pdbx_seq_one_letter_code
_entity_poly.pdbx_strand_id
1 'polypeptide(L)'
;MAQIIDLALVAESRKTLHQLLEERGIAYFLRRDARRPFQLEPKKVEQVLRTAARRRERGKPHLRAVEHARTEVRRELIRRVVAEMLQTGL
;
A
#
# COMPACT_ATOMS: atom_id res chain seq x y z
N MET A 1 -7.84 -0.78 -24.52
CA MET A 1 -6.85 0.16 -23.97
C MET A 1 -5.88 -0.62 -23.09
N ALA A 2 -4.58 -0.64 -23.41
CA ALA A 2 -3.60 -1.39 -22.63
C ALA A 2 -3.39 -0.77 -21.24
N GLN A 3 -3.42 -1.60 -20.19
CA GLN A 3 -3.02 -1.18 -18.85
C GLN A 3 -1.49 -0.96 -18.86
N ILE A 4 -1.05 0.26 -18.59
CA ILE A 4 0.38 0.54 -18.41
C ILE A 4 0.75 0.05 -17.00
N ILE A 5 1.34 -1.13 -16.92
CA ILE A 5 1.78 -1.75 -15.67
C ILE A 5 3.30 -1.65 -15.59
N ASP A 6 3.81 -0.92 -14.60
CA ASP A 6 5.23 -0.95 -14.25
C ASP A 6 5.45 -2.05 -13.21
N LEU A 7 5.83 -3.24 -13.67
CA LEU A 7 6.03 -4.41 -12.82
C LEU A 7 7.10 -4.18 -11.74
N ALA A 8 8.13 -3.38 -12.04
CA ALA A 8 9.17 -3.05 -11.08
C ALA A 8 8.61 -2.16 -9.96
N LEU A 9 7.78 -1.17 -10.31
CA LEU A 9 7.09 -0.34 -9.32
C LEU A 9 6.17 -1.18 -8.41
N VAL A 10 5.44 -2.14 -8.97
CA VAL A 10 4.55 -3.01 -8.19
C VAL A 10 5.36 -3.91 -7.24
N ALA A 11 6.45 -4.52 -7.73
CA ALA A 11 7.32 -5.35 -6.91
C ALA A 11 7.94 -4.56 -5.75
N GLU A 12 8.50 -3.38 -6.02
CA GLU A 12 9.08 -2.52 -4.99
C GLU A 12 8.03 -1.97 -4.02
N SER A 13 6.80 -1.71 -4.49
CA SER A 13 5.69 -1.29 -3.63
C SER A 13 5.30 -2.40 -2.66
N ARG A 14 5.23 -3.66 -3.13
CA ARG A 14 4.95 -4.83 -2.28
C ARG A 14 6.06 -5.05 -1.25
N LYS A 15 7.32 -4.99 -1.66
CA LYS A 15 8.48 -5.13 -0.76
C LYS A 15 8.49 -4.04 0.31
N THR A 16 8.30 -2.79 -0.10
CA THR A 16 8.26 -1.63 0.80
C THR A 16 7.07 -1.73 1.78
N LEU A 17 5.90 -2.14 1.30
CA LEU A 17 4.73 -2.36 2.14
C LEU A 17 5.01 -3.44 3.19
N HIS A 18 5.59 -4.57 2.79
CA HIS A 18 5.87 -5.68 3.70
C HIS A 18 6.84 -5.29 4.81
N GLN A 19 7.93 -4.60 4.47
CA GLN A 19 8.89 -4.09 5.44
C GLN A 19 8.22 -3.16 6.47
N LEU A 20 7.40 -2.20 6.01
CA LEU A 20 6.70 -1.30 6.92
C LEU A 20 5.67 -2.02 7.79
N LEU A 21 5.03 -3.08 7.27
CA LEU A 21 4.11 -3.90 8.05
C LEU A 21 4.85 -4.70 9.14
N GLU A 22 6.03 -5.24 8.85
CA GLU A 22 6.86 -5.92 9.83
C GLU A 22 7.38 -4.96 10.92
N GLU A 23 7.82 -3.77 10.52
CA GLU A 23 8.40 -2.79 11.45
C GLU A 23 7.36 -2.06 12.30
N ARG A 24 6.17 -1.78 11.75
CA ARG A 24 5.18 -0.86 12.35
C ARG A 24 3.81 -1.46 12.59
N GLY A 25 3.55 -2.65 12.04
CA GLY A 25 2.23 -3.29 12.09
C GLY A 25 1.17 -2.63 11.21
N ILE A 26 0.01 -3.28 11.11
CA ILE A 26 -1.11 -2.81 10.28
C ILE A 26 -1.72 -1.49 10.76
N ALA A 27 -1.74 -1.26 12.09
CA ALA A 27 -2.31 -0.06 12.70
C ALA A 27 -1.64 1.24 12.21
N TYR A 28 -0.37 1.18 11.79
CA TYR A 28 0.34 2.31 11.19
C TYR A 28 -0.33 2.86 9.93
N PHE A 29 -1.04 2.00 9.19
CA PHE A 29 -1.74 2.35 7.96
C PHE A 29 -3.18 2.79 8.18
N LEU A 30 -3.68 2.77 9.42
CA LEU A 30 -5.04 3.16 9.74
C LEU A 30 -5.09 4.63 10.20
N ARG A 31 -6.21 5.29 9.90
CA ARG A 31 -6.50 6.61 10.45
C ARG A 31 -6.78 6.46 11.93
N ARG A 32 -6.28 7.40 12.72
CA ARG A 32 -6.63 7.57 14.13
C ARG A 32 -7.98 8.30 14.22
N ASP A 33 -9.02 7.66 13.74
CA ASP A 33 -10.40 8.18 13.78
C ASP A 33 -11.31 7.10 14.36
N ALA A 34 -11.77 7.31 15.59
CA ALA A 34 -12.63 6.37 16.30
C ALA A 34 -13.97 6.13 15.58
N ARG A 35 -14.44 7.06 14.74
CA ARG A 35 -15.68 6.89 13.96
C ARG A 35 -15.49 5.95 12.77
N ARG A 36 -14.25 5.74 12.31
CA ARG A 36 -13.90 4.89 11.16
C ARG A 36 -12.60 4.13 11.46
N PRO A 37 -12.64 3.17 12.39
CA PRO A 37 -11.43 2.54 12.95
C PRO A 37 -10.57 1.81 11.91
N PHE A 38 -11.17 1.30 10.82
CA PHE A 38 -10.48 0.55 9.77
C PHE A 38 -10.19 1.38 8.50
N GLN A 39 -10.36 2.70 8.56
CA GLN A 39 -10.09 3.54 7.40
C GLN A 39 -8.58 3.64 7.15
N LEU A 40 -8.12 3.24 5.96
CA LEU A 40 -6.73 3.44 5.56
C LEU A 40 -6.36 4.94 5.50
N GLU A 41 -5.18 5.29 6.01
CA GLU A 41 -4.59 6.62 5.90
C GLU A 41 -3.96 6.81 4.51
N PRO A 42 -4.55 7.65 3.62
CA PRO A 42 -4.06 7.80 2.26
C PRO A 42 -2.60 8.25 2.19
N LYS A 43 -2.15 9.11 3.13
CA LYS A 43 -0.77 9.59 3.14
C LYS A 43 0.24 8.45 3.35
N LYS A 44 -0.12 7.40 4.10
CA LYS A 44 0.75 6.23 4.31
C LYS A 44 0.86 5.36 3.08
N VAL A 45 -0.25 5.19 2.36
CA VAL A 45 -0.25 4.52 1.05
C VAL A 45 0.64 5.29 0.06
N GLU A 46 0.49 6.60 -0.02
CA GLU A 46 1.34 7.43 -0.88
C GLU A 46 2.83 7.37 -0.49
N GLN A 47 3.13 7.26 0.81
CA GLN A 47 4.49 7.10 1.29
C GLN A 47 5.13 5.80 0.78
N VAL A 48 4.39 4.68 0.77
CA VAL A 48 4.84 3.41 0.20
C VAL A 48 5.21 3.60 -1.28
N LEU A 49 4.32 4.20 -2.07
CA LEU A 49 4.52 4.39 -3.50
C LEU A 49 5.70 5.31 -3.81
N ARG A 50 5.88 6.38 -3.03
CA ARG A 50 7.02 7.30 -3.18
C ARG A 50 8.34 6.63 -2.85
N THR A 51 8.38 5.81 -1.80
CA THR A 51 9.59 5.05 -1.44
C THR A 51 9.91 4.00 -2.50
N ALA A 52 8.91 3.26 -2.98
CA ALA A 52 9.07 2.29 -4.06
C ALA A 52 9.56 2.94 -5.36
N ALA A 53 8.99 4.09 -5.73
CA ALA A 53 9.39 4.84 -6.91
C ALA A 53 10.84 5.34 -6.83
N ARG A 54 11.36 5.65 -5.63
CA ARG A 54 12.76 6.03 -5.40
C ARG A 54 13.73 4.84 -5.45
N ARG A 55 13.28 3.67 -5.00
CA ARG A 55 14.10 2.44 -4.98
C ARG A 55 14.22 1.78 -6.36
N ARG A 56 13.19 1.97 -7.19
CA ARG A 56 13.23 1.58 -8.60
C ARG A 56 14.34 2.36 -9.30
N GLU A 57 15.35 1.66 -9.83
CA GLU A 57 16.47 2.20 -10.62
C GLU A 57 16.04 2.64 -12.03
N ARG A 58 14.95 3.41 -12.15
CA ARG A 58 14.40 3.91 -13.42
C ARG A 58 13.80 5.30 -13.20
N GLY A 59 13.78 6.13 -14.25
CA GLY A 59 13.19 7.48 -14.20
C GLY A 59 11.69 7.49 -13.85
N LYS A 60 11.12 8.64 -13.49
CA LYS A 60 9.77 8.79 -12.90
C LYS A 60 8.71 7.85 -13.54
N PRO A 61 7.97 7.05 -12.75
CA PRO A 61 6.97 6.15 -13.30
C PRO A 61 5.79 6.91 -13.91
N HIS A 62 5.16 6.29 -14.91
CA HIS A 62 3.95 6.83 -15.55
C HIS A 62 2.79 6.89 -14.55
N LEU A 63 1.92 7.90 -14.65
CA LEU A 63 0.82 8.12 -13.70
C LEU A 63 -0.09 6.88 -13.54
N ARG A 64 -0.50 6.28 -14.66
CA ARG A 64 -1.31 5.03 -14.66
C ARG A 64 -0.64 3.86 -13.94
N ALA A 65 0.69 3.76 -14.00
CA ALA A 65 1.43 2.72 -13.29
C ALA A 65 1.40 2.96 -11.78
N VAL A 66 1.48 4.24 -11.35
CA VAL A 66 1.33 4.63 -9.94
C VAL A 66 -0.08 4.34 -9.44
N GLU A 67 -1.12 4.64 -10.22
CA GLU A 67 -2.51 4.34 -9.88
C GLU A 67 -2.77 2.84 -9.73
N HIS A 68 -2.18 2.03 -10.62
CA HIS A 68 -2.23 0.58 -10.52
C HIS A 68 -1.52 0.08 -9.25
N ALA A 69 -0.28 0.54 -9.00
CA ALA A 69 0.46 0.18 -7.79
C ALA A 69 -0.28 0.62 -6.50
N ARG A 70 -0.92 1.80 -6.50
CA ARG A 70 -1.77 2.27 -5.40
C ARG A 70 -2.91 1.30 -5.13
N THR A 71 -3.59 0.85 -6.18
CA THR A 71 -4.71 -0.09 -6.08
C THR A 71 -4.25 -1.40 -5.46
N GLU A 72 -3.11 -1.93 -5.91
CA GLU A 72 -2.51 -3.16 -5.38
C GLU A 72 -2.13 -3.04 -3.90
N VAL A 73 -1.45 -1.94 -3.51
CA VAL A 73 -1.08 -1.69 -2.11
C VAL A 73 -2.33 -1.59 -1.22
N ARG A 74 -3.36 -0.85 -1.67
CA ARG A 74 -4.63 -0.73 -0.92
C ARG A 74 -5.32 -2.07 -0.76
N ARG A 75 -5.39 -2.87 -1.84
CA ARG A 75 -6.02 -4.19 -1.82
C ARG A 75 -5.34 -5.12 -0.82
N GLU A 76 -4.01 -5.10 -0.77
CA GLU A 76 -3.25 -5.88 0.20
C GLU A 76 -3.49 -5.41 1.65
N LEU A 77 -3.47 -4.10 1.89
CA LEU A 77 -3.78 -3.55 3.22
C LEU A 77 -5.18 -3.93 3.69
N ILE A 78 -6.19 -3.84 2.80
CA ILE A 78 -7.56 -4.24 3.12
C ILE A 78 -7.62 -5.74 3.45
N ARG A 79 -6.97 -6.60 2.66
CA ARG A 79 -6.91 -8.04 2.94
C ARG A 79 -6.35 -8.33 4.33
N ARG A 80 -5.28 -7.66 4.71
CA ARG A 80 -4.66 -7.84 6.03
C ARG A 80 -5.54 -7.31 7.16
N VAL A 81 -6.15 -6.13 7.01
CA VAL A 81 -7.10 -5.61 7.99
C VAL A 81 -8.25 -6.59 8.20
N VAL A 82 -8.83 -7.12 7.12
CA VAL A 82 -9.91 -8.12 7.23
C VAL A 82 -9.41 -9.40 7.92
N ALA A 83 -8.21 -9.88 7.60
CA ALA A 83 -7.64 -11.06 8.26
C ALA A 83 -7.47 -10.85 9.78
N GLU A 84 -6.98 -9.69 10.20
CA GLU A 84 -6.83 -9.31 11.62
C GLU A 84 -8.19 -9.17 12.31
N MET A 85 -9.20 -8.60 11.63
CA MET A 85 -10.58 -8.54 12.15
C MET A 85 -11.13 -9.94 12.40
N LEU A 86 -11.01 -10.85 11.42
CA LEU A 86 -11.46 -12.22 11.56
C LEU A 86 -10.74 -12.97 12.70
N GLN A 87 -9.45 -12.72 12.90
CA GLN A 87 -8.67 -13.33 14.00
C GLN A 87 -9.10 -12.80 15.37
N THR A 88 -9.53 -11.54 15.45
CA THR A 88 -9.95 -10.89 16.70
C THR A 88 -11.45 -11.03 17.00
N GLY A 89 -12.20 -11.70 16.12
CA GLY A 89 -13.64 -11.94 16.28
C GLY A 89 -14.52 -10.73 15.93
N LEU A 90 -14.00 -9.80 15.13
CA LEU A 90 -14.70 -8.62 14.60
C LEU A 90 -15.29 -8.84 13.21
#